data_AF-A0A2E4D8Q3-F1
#
_entry.id   AF-A0A2E4D8Q3-F1
#
_cell.length_a   1.000
_cell.length_b   1.000
_cell.length_c   1.000
_cell.angle_alpha   90.00
_cell.angle_beta   90.00
_cell.angle_gamma   90.00
#
_symmetry.space_group_name_H-M   'P 1'
#
loop_
_entity.id
_entity.type
_entity.pdbx_description
1 polymer ?
#
loop_
_entity_poly.entity_id
_entity_poly.type
_entity_poly.pdbx_seq_one_letter_code
_entity_poly.pdbx_strand_id
1 'polypeptide(L)'
;MKSLTLLFLLLLSFSSFAQITTYDDLRESIDSDVLTPMWNYTPSVINSEQELKNIFYSLPNTNKWTAKPLTQCFNRAHFWAKYMEDKFSVDSMKIFIYFTQKFQREVSDKWWFHVASLINFNGELYVLDNTFFNRPVTIKTWEEYFLRKLYRGNGLEDYRCKNINFMSEYHDSKNQNKEYCNIQITSMYYWEPKDMEQLEVDQIPRDQFEKAELLTAVKNIFWRWGKYFNQLKF
;
A
#
# COMPACT_ATOMS: atom_id res chain seq x y z
N MET A 1 48.52 28.12 -32.99
CA MET A 1 47.22 27.80 -33.63
C MET A 1 47.11 26.28 -33.66
N LYS A 2 46.16 25.56 -33.05
CA LYS A 2 44.89 25.85 -32.37
C LYS A 2 44.74 24.79 -31.27
N SER A 3 44.28 25.18 -30.08
CA SER A 3 43.96 24.26 -28.98
C SER A 3 42.53 23.73 -29.19
N LEU A 4 42.36 22.41 -29.23
CA LEU A 4 41.06 21.73 -29.27
C LEU A 4 40.70 21.33 -27.84
N THR A 5 39.85 22.13 -27.19
CA THR A 5 39.25 21.79 -25.91
C THR A 5 37.98 20.99 -26.18
N LEU A 6 38.04 19.67 -25.96
CA LEU A 6 36.91 18.76 -26.11
C LEU A 6 36.02 18.88 -24.86
N LEU A 7 34.90 19.60 -24.99
CA LEU A 7 33.90 19.77 -23.93
C LEU A 7 32.97 18.54 -23.94
N PHE A 8 33.24 17.57 -23.07
CA PHE A 8 32.35 16.43 -22.84
C PHE A 8 31.16 16.89 -21.97
N LEU A 9 30.04 17.22 -22.62
CA LEU A 9 28.75 17.44 -21.95
C LEU A 9 28.18 16.07 -21.53
N LEU A 10 28.42 15.69 -20.27
CA LEU A 10 27.70 14.61 -19.60
C LEU A 10 26.27 15.09 -19.33
N LEU A 11 25.34 14.75 -20.23
CA LEU A 11 23.91 14.79 -19.95
C LEU A 11 23.58 13.67 -18.96
N LEU A 12 23.66 13.98 -17.67
CA LEU A 12 23.02 13.17 -16.63
C LEU A 12 21.50 13.34 -16.81
N SER A 13 20.87 12.41 -17.52
CA SER A 13 19.43 12.25 -17.50
C SER A 13 19.03 11.83 -16.09
N PHE A 14 18.62 12.79 -15.27
CA PHE A 14 17.92 12.49 -14.03
C PHE A 14 16.56 11.91 -14.41
N SER A 15 16.46 10.59 -14.42
CA SER A 15 15.17 9.91 -14.43
C SER A 15 14.47 10.26 -13.11
N SER A 16 13.65 11.31 -13.12
CA SER A 16 12.76 11.60 -12.00
C SER A 16 11.78 10.45 -11.91
N PHE A 17 11.97 9.56 -10.95
CA PHE A 17 10.97 8.54 -10.64
C PHE A 17 9.68 9.27 -10.25
N ALA A 18 8.64 9.14 -11.06
CA ALA A 18 7.33 9.69 -10.76
C ALA A 18 6.81 9.04 -9.46
N GLN A 19 6.48 9.86 -8.48
CA GLN A 19 5.92 9.40 -7.21
C GLN A 19 4.42 9.30 -7.37
N ILE A 20 3.84 8.13 -7.05
CA ILE A 20 2.39 7.98 -7.05
C ILE A 20 1.85 8.76 -5.85
N THR A 21 1.17 9.87 -6.16
CA THR A 21 0.51 10.72 -5.16
C THR A 21 -0.96 10.89 -5.47
N THR A 22 -1.33 10.76 -6.74
CA THR A 22 -2.69 10.86 -7.26
C THR A 22 -3.15 9.54 -7.87
N TYR A 23 -4.46 9.42 -8.08
CA TYR A 23 -5.01 8.29 -8.82
C TYR A 23 -4.65 8.32 -10.32
N ASP A 24 -4.48 9.52 -10.90
CA ASP A 24 -4.08 9.66 -12.30
C ASP A 24 -2.64 9.16 -12.50
N ASP A 25 -1.71 9.45 -11.57
CA ASP A 25 -0.34 8.89 -11.60
C ASP A 25 -0.37 7.35 -11.64
N LEU A 26 -1.28 6.74 -10.86
CA LEU A 26 -1.44 5.30 -10.81
C LEU A 26 -1.98 4.76 -12.14
N ARG A 27 -2.99 5.43 -12.72
CA ARG A 27 -3.65 5.01 -13.97
C ARG A 27 -2.71 5.12 -15.17
N GLU A 28 -1.90 6.17 -15.25
CA GLU A 28 -0.93 6.36 -16.32
C GLU A 28 0.20 5.32 -16.29
N SER A 29 0.48 4.74 -15.13
CA SER A 29 1.53 3.72 -14.98
C SER A 29 1.17 2.34 -15.55
N ILE A 30 -0.08 2.14 -15.99
CA ILE A 30 -0.62 0.83 -16.37
C ILE A 30 -0.75 0.74 -17.90
N ASP A 31 0.02 -0.18 -18.50
CA ASP A 31 -0.20 -0.62 -19.88
C ASP A 31 -1.52 -1.40 -19.97
N SER A 32 -2.37 -1.09 -20.97
CA SER A 32 -3.73 -1.61 -21.07
C SER A 32 -3.81 -3.13 -21.21
N ASP A 33 -2.73 -3.75 -21.66
CA ASP A 33 -2.70 -5.17 -22.03
C ASP A 33 -2.10 -6.08 -20.94
N VAL A 34 -1.63 -5.51 -19.82
CA VAL A 34 -0.98 -6.27 -18.75
C VAL A 34 -1.88 -6.37 -17.53
N LEU A 35 -2.09 -7.59 -17.01
CA LEU A 35 -2.82 -7.83 -15.76
C LEU A 35 -2.05 -7.24 -14.59
N THR A 36 -2.55 -6.14 -14.04
CA THR A 36 -2.02 -5.50 -12.83
C THR A 36 -2.93 -5.75 -11.63
N PRO A 37 -2.47 -5.52 -10.39
CA PRO A 37 -3.33 -5.61 -9.21
C PRO A 37 -4.52 -4.63 -9.18
N MET A 38 -4.56 -3.68 -10.12
CA MET A 38 -5.64 -2.72 -10.33
C MET A 38 -6.44 -3.01 -11.61
N TRP A 39 -6.21 -4.15 -12.26
CA TRP A 39 -6.86 -4.51 -13.52
C TRP A 39 -8.39 -4.52 -13.39
N ASN A 40 -9.06 -3.83 -14.31
CA ASN A 40 -10.52 -3.65 -14.34
C ASN A 40 -11.12 -3.15 -13.01
N TYR A 41 -10.35 -2.40 -12.22
CA TYR A 41 -10.78 -1.88 -10.93
C TYR A 41 -10.74 -0.36 -10.91
N THR A 42 -11.88 0.26 -10.56
CA THR A 42 -12.00 1.71 -10.39
C THR A 42 -12.42 2.00 -8.95
N PRO A 43 -11.56 2.61 -8.12
CA PRO A 43 -11.92 2.93 -6.74
C PRO A 43 -12.95 4.06 -6.70
N SER A 44 -13.75 4.08 -5.63
CA SER A 44 -14.66 5.18 -5.35
C SER A 44 -13.90 6.48 -5.06
N VAL A 45 -14.46 7.60 -5.49
CA VAL A 45 -13.94 8.94 -5.18
C VAL A 45 -14.75 9.56 -4.05
N ILE A 46 -14.08 9.90 -2.96
CA ILE A 46 -14.67 10.64 -1.83
C ILE A 46 -14.44 12.12 -2.06
N ASN A 47 -15.51 12.92 -2.01
CA ASN A 47 -15.44 14.36 -2.26
C ASN A 47 -15.64 15.21 -0.99
N SER A 48 -15.95 14.58 0.15
CA SER A 48 -16.22 15.26 1.41
C SER A 48 -15.19 14.88 2.49
N GLU A 49 -14.51 15.88 3.05
CA GLU A 49 -13.57 15.67 4.17
C GLU A 49 -14.30 15.07 5.39
N GLN A 50 -15.56 15.45 5.61
CA GLN A 50 -16.38 14.90 6.68
C GLN A 50 -16.67 13.41 6.45
N GLU A 51 -16.91 13.00 5.21
CA GLU A 51 -17.10 11.61 4.84
C GLU A 51 -15.81 10.80 5.03
N LEU A 52 -14.67 11.30 4.55
CA LEU A 52 -13.35 10.68 4.76
C LEU A 52 -13.06 10.46 6.25
N LYS A 53 -13.31 11.48 7.08
CA LYS A 53 -13.18 11.36 8.55
C LYS A 53 -14.18 10.37 9.13
N ASN A 54 -15.44 10.40 8.72
CA ASN A 54 -16.46 9.47 9.18
C ASN A 54 -16.07 8.02 8.89
N ILE A 55 -15.58 7.73 7.69
CA ILE A 55 -15.10 6.40 7.31
C ILE A 55 -13.97 5.98 8.25
N PHE A 56 -12.92 6.79 8.35
CA PHE A 56 -11.74 6.48 9.17
C PHE A 56 -12.09 6.23 10.64
N TYR A 57 -12.89 7.11 11.25
CA TYR A 57 -13.25 6.99 12.66
C TYR A 57 -14.29 5.89 12.94
N SER A 58 -14.98 5.40 11.90
CA SER A 58 -15.90 4.26 12.00
C SER A 58 -15.21 2.92 11.82
N LEU A 59 -13.98 2.88 11.28
CA LEU A 59 -13.23 1.63 11.15
C LEU A 59 -13.10 0.97 12.53
N PRO A 60 -13.50 -0.30 12.68
CA PRO A 60 -13.44 -0.96 13.97
C PRO A 60 -12.03 -0.89 14.57
N ASN A 61 -11.95 -0.17 15.68
CA ASN A 61 -10.69 0.10 16.37
C ASN A 61 -10.10 -1.22 16.88
N THR A 62 -8.80 -1.41 16.69
CA THR A 62 -8.06 -2.56 17.20
C THR A 62 -7.35 -2.26 18.51
N ASN A 63 -8.04 -1.62 19.46
CA ASN A 63 -7.50 -1.41 20.79
C ASN A 63 -7.52 -2.71 21.61
N LYS A 64 -6.75 -2.74 22.71
CA LYS A 64 -6.50 -3.95 23.52
C LYS A 64 -7.76 -4.68 24.04
N TRP A 65 -8.91 -4.00 24.09
CA TRP A 65 -10.15 -4.56 24.63
C TRP A 65 -11.01 -5.23 23.57
N THR A 66 -10.84 -4.84 22.31
CA THR A 66 -11.67 -5.30 21.19
C THR A 66 -10.88 -6.21 20.26
N ALA A 67 -9.60 -5.90 20.05
CA ALA A 67 -8.68 -6.69 19.27
C ALA A 67 -7.71 -7.51 20.12
N LYS A 68 -7.24 -8.59 19.52
CA LYS A 68 -6.13 -9.39 20.04
C LYS A 68 -4.84 -8.57 20.03
N PRO A 69 -3.90 -8.80 20.96
CA PRO A 69 -2.55 -8.27 20.79
C PRO A 69 -1.94 -8.85 19.50
N LEU A 70 -1.09 -8.07 18.82
CA LEU A 70 -0.29 -8.52 17.67
C LEU A 70 -1.10 -9.02 16.45
N THR A 71 -2.19 -8.34 16.12
CA THR A 71 -2.91 -8.64 14.87
C THR A 71 -2.03 -8.34 13.65
N GLN A 72 -2.16 -9.16 12.61
CA GLN A 72 -1.43 -8.94 11.36
C GLN A 72 -2.07 -7.81 10.55
N CYS A 73 -1.25 -6.97 9.91
CA CYS A 73 -1.70 -5.82 9.14
C CYS A 73 -2.62 -6.19 7.96
N PHE A 74 -2.27 -7.24 7.23
CA PHE A 74 -3.05 -7.72 6.09
C PHE A 74 -4.48 -8.17 6.47
N ASN A 75 -4.64 -8.81 7.63
CA ASN A 75 -5.97 -9.11 8.18
C ASN A 75 -6.77 -7.83 8.42
N ARG A 76 -6.17 -6.82 9.08
CA ARG A 76 -6.85 -5.55 9.36
C ARG A 76 -7.25 -4.82 8.09
N ALA A 77 -6.31 -4.65 7.15
CA ALA A 77 -6.54 -3.95 5.90
C ALA A 77 -7.63 -4.64 5.05
N HIS A 78 -7.63 -5.97 5.00
CA HIS A 78 -8.63 -6.73 4.24
C HIS A 78 -10.02 -6.65 4.88
N PHE A 79 -10.12 -6.79 6.21
CA PHE A 79 -11.38 -6.57 6.91
C PHE A 79 -11.90 -5.13 6.77
N TRP A 80 -11.03 -4.12 6.93
CA TRP A 80 -11.44 -2.72 6.79
C TRP A 80 -11.91 -2.39 5.38
N ALA A 81 -11.26 -2.93 4.35
CA ALA A 81 -11.69 -2.75 2.98
C ALA A 81 -13.13 -3.25 2.76
N LYS A 82 -13.42 -4.49 3.20
CA LYS A 82 -14.79 -5.04 3.16
C LYS A 82 -15.78 -4.25 4.02
N TYR A 83 -15.35 -3.82 5.21
CA TYR A 83 -16.18 -2.99 6.08
C TYR A 83 -16.57 -1.66 5.41
N MET A 84 -15.65 -1.03 4.68
CA MET A 84 -15.90 0.20 3.95
C MET A 84 -16.88 -0.01 2.79
N GLU A 85 -16.70 -1.06 2.01
CA GLU A 85 -17.63 -1.46 0.94
C GLU A 85 -19.05 -1.65 1.54
N ASP A 86 -19.19 -2.47 2.58
CA ASP A 86 -20.51 -2.82 3.12
C ASP A 86 -21.23 -1.67 3.81
N LYS A 87 -20.48 -0.82 4.53
CA LYS A 87 -21.03 0.21 5.41
C LYS A 87 -21.19 1.55 4.71
N PHE A 88 -20.29 1.88 3.79
CA PHE A 88 -20.22 3.18 3.14
C PHE A 88 -20.40 3.10 1.62
N SER A 89 -20.49 1.90 1.03
CA SER A 89 -20.48 1.73 -0.43
C SER A 89 -19.24 2.35 -1.08
N VAL A 90 -18.09 2.17 -0.42
CA VAL A 90 -16.80 2.71 -0.86
C VAL A 90 -15.88 1.59 -1.31
N ASP A 91 -15.60 1.60 -2.60
CA ASP A 91 -14.60 0.75 -3.25
C ASP A 91 -13.20 1.32 -2.97
N SER A 92 -12.56 0.78 -1.93
CA SER A 92 -11.22 1.20 -1.49
C SER A 92 -10.10 0.50 -2.26
N MET A 93 -8.87 0.98 -2.12
CA MET A 93 -7.66 0.29 -2.55
C MET A 93 -6.89 -0.26 -1.34
N LYS A 94 -5.78 -0.92 -1.61
CA LYS A 94 -4.73 -1.16 -0.60
C LYS A 94 -3.40 -0.62 -1.08
N ILE A 95 -2.58 -0.21 -0.12
CA ILE A 95 -1.19 0.15 -0.33
C ILE A 95 -0.31 -0.82 0.46
N PHE A 96 0.62 -1.45 -0.25
CA PHE A 96 1.66 -2.30 0.32
C PHE A 96 2.98 -1.54 0.30
N ILE A 97 3.74 -1.62 1.40
CA ILE A 97 5.15 -1.24 1.46
C ILE A 97 5.97 -2.49 1.73
N TYR A 98 6.98 -2.75 0.90
CA TYR A 98 7.90 -3.87 1.05
C TYR A 98 9.28 -3.35 1.41
N PHE A 99 9.92 -3.95 2.41
CA PHE A 99 11.26 -3.57 2.87
C PHE A 99 12.30 -4.53 2.30
N THR A 100 13.19 -4.01 1.46
CA THR A 100 14.22 -4.81 0.79
C THR A 100 15.26 -5.35 1.76
N GLN A 101 16.09 -6.28 1.30
CA GLN A 101 17.27 -6.73 2.05
C GLN A 101 18.21 -5.58 2.42
N LYS A 102 18.37 -4.56 1.57
CA LYS A 102 19.16 -3.36 1.91
C LYS A 102 18.62 -2.65 3.15
N PHE A 103 17.31 -2.41 3.23
CA PHE A 103 16.68 -1.82 4.42
C PHE A 103 16.82 -2.70 5.64
N GLN A 104 16.67 -4.02 5.48
CA GLN A 104 16.83 -4.96 6.57
C GLN A 104 18.25 -4.95 7.15
N ARG A 105 19.28 -4.90 6.29
CA ARG A 105 20.68 -4.82 6.71
C ARG A 105 21.07 -3.49 7.35
N GLU A 106 20.54 -2.38 6.84
CA GLU A 106 21.01 -1.04 7.22
C GLU A 106 20.11 -0.29 8.21
N VAL A 107 18.84 -0.69 8.35
CA VAL A 107 17.83 0.08 9.10
C VAL A 107 17.06 -0.76 10.12
N SER A 108 16.39 -1.83 9.67
CA SER A 108 15.58 -2.69 10.55
C SER A 108 15.16 -3.99 9.86
N ASP A 109 15.34 -5.11 10.55
CA ASP A 109 15.00 -6.47 10.10
C ASP A 109 13.63 -6.98 10.57
N LYS A 110 12.84 -6.13 11.24
CA LYS A 110 11.64 -6.58 11.98
C LYS A 110 10.49 -7.01 11.08
N TRP A 111 10.29 -6.30 9.97
CA TRP A 111 9.17 -6.50 9.05
C TRP A 111 9.70 -6.47 7.63
N TRP A 112 9.24 -7.39 6.80
CA TRP A 112 9.55 -7.39 5.37
C TRP A 112 8.46 -6.71 4.53
N PHE A 113 7.26 -6.49 5.10
CA PHE A 113 6.21 -5.67 4.49
C PHE A 113 5.23 -5.11 5.54
N HIS A 114 4.42 -4.13 5.10
CA HIS A 114 3.21 -3.67 5.78
C HIS A 114 2.15 -3.29 4.75
N VAL A 115 0.87 -3.31 5.14
CA VAL A 115 -0.26 -2.99 4.27
C VAL A 115 -1.34 -2.22 5.02
N ALA A 116 -1.97 -1.28 4.34
CA ALA A 116 -3.10 -0.50 4.83
C ALA A 116 -4.14 -0.27 3.73
N SER A 117 -5.35 0.13 4.13
CA SER A 117 -6.38 0.57 3.20
C SER A 117 -6.05 1.95 2.63
N LEU A 118 -6.44 2.19 1.37
CA LEU A 118 -6.18 3.41 0.63
C LEU A 118 -7.48 3.93 0.00
N ILE A 119 -7.71 5.24 0.01
CA ILE A 119 -8.90 5.89 -0.55
C ILE A 119 -8.48 7.02 -1.49
N ASN A 120 -9.23 7.20 -2.58
CA ASN A 120 -9.16 8.38 -3.44
C ASN A 120 -10.05 9.50 -2.88
N PHE A 121 -9.45 10.59 -2.40
CA PHE A 121 -10.13 11.77 -1.91
C PHE A 121 -9.82 12.96 -2.83
N ASN A 122 -10.82 13.41 -3.60
CA ASN A 122 -10.66 14.50 -4.58
C ASN A 122 -9.45 14.32 -5.53
N GLY A 123 -9.14 13.09 -5.94
CA GLY A 123 -7.98 12.76 -6.80
C GLY A 123 -6.68 12.45 -6.06
N GLU A 124 -6.57 12.82 -4.77
CA GLU A 124 -5.41 12.55 -3.93
C GLU A 124 -5.58 11.26 -3.12
N LEU A 125 -4.50 10.51 -2.93
CA LEU A 125 -4.54 9.21 -2.27
C LEU A 125 -4.23 9.31 -0.76
N TYR A 126 -5.18 8.83 0.05
CA TYR A 126 -5.09 8.82 1.51
C TYR A 126 -5.08 7.40 2.08
N VAL A 127 -4.13 7.15 2.99
CA VAL A 127 -3.99 5.89 3.72
C VAL A 127 -4.81 5.94 5.01
N LEU A 128 -5.61 4.90 5.22
CA LEU A 128 -6.40 4.70 6.44
C LEU A 128 -5.77 3.58 7.27
N ASP A 129 -4.88 3.97 8.19
CA ASP A 129 -4.20 3.04 9.09
C ASP A 129 -4.36 3.46 10.55
N ASN A 130 -5.50 3.09 11.15
CA ASN A 130 -5.84 3.49 12.51
C ASN A 130 -4.95 2.86 13.60
N THR A 131 -4.06 1.94 13.21
CA THR A 131 -3.10 1.32 14.14
C THR A 131 -1.91 2.23 14.40
N PHE A 132 -1.49 3.00 13.39
CA PHE A 132 -0.32 3.88 13.46
C PHE A 132 -0.68 5.36 13.47
N PHE A 133 -1.88 5.71 13.02
CA PHE A 133 -2.35 7.10 12.90
C PHE A 133 -3.71 7.29 13.57
N ASN A 134 -4.00 8.52 13.98
CA ASN A 134 -5.28 8.93 14.57
C ASN A 134 -6.15 9.75 13.58
N ARG A 135 -5.74 9.81 12.31
CA ARG A 135 -6.42 10.50 11.21
C ARG A 135 -6.01 9.86 9.87
N PRO A 136 -6.78 10.06 8.80
CA PRO A 136 -6.30 9.83 7.43
C PRO A 136 -5.01 10.61 7.17
N VAL A 137 -4.07 10.00 6.45
CA VAL A 137 -2.79 10.61 6.08
C VAL A 137 -2.50 10.37 4.61
N THR A 138 -1.69 11.22 3.99
CA THR A 138 -1.24 11.01 2.61
C THR A 138 -0.27 9.83 2.53
N ILE A 139 -0.06 9.27 1.32
CA ILE A 139 0.94 8.22 1.08
C ILE A 139 2.32 8.66 1.60
N LYS A 140 2.72 9.91 1.32
CA LYS A 140 3.99 10.47 1.78
C LYS A 140 4.12 10.39 3.30
N THR A 141 3.15 10.92 4.06
CA THR A 141 3.20 10.89 5.53
C THR A 141 3.18 9.46 6.08
N TRP A 142 2.45 8.55 5.45
CA TRP A 142 2.44 7.13 5.85
C TRP A 142 3.79 6.47 5.61
N GLU A 143 4.39 6.67 4.45
CA GLU A 143 5.71 6.14 4.08
C GLU A 143 6.82 6.69 5.00
N GLU A 144 6.83 8.00 5.24
CA GLU A 144 7.78 8.66 6.15
C GLU A 144 7.75 8.08 7.57
N TYR A 145 6.58 7.63 8.04
CA TYR A 145 6.46 6.98 9.35
C TYR A 145 7.26 5.68 9.42
N PHE A 146 7.18 4.85 8.38
CA PHE A 146 7.93 3.59 8.29
C PHE A 146 9.42 3.81 8.01
N LEU A 147 9.76 4.87 7.29
CA LEU A 147 11.14 5.24 6.96
C LEU A 147 11.83 6.14 8.00
N ARG A 148 11.16 6.52 9.09
CA ARG A 148 11.69 7.44 10.11
C ARG A 148 13.08 7.07 10.63
N LYS A 149 13.41 5.78 10.75
CA LYS A 149 14.75 5.33 11.17
C LYS A 149 15.81 5.62 10.11
N LEU A 150 15.48 5.43 8.83
CA LEU A 150 16.36 5.73 7.70
C LEU A 150 16.68 7.23 7.67
N TYR A 151 15.67 8.08 7.82
CA TYR A 151 15.87 9.54 7.77
C TYR A 151 16.76 10.05 8.90
N ARG A 152 16.52 9.58 10.13
CA ARG A 152 17.32 9.99 11.30
C ARG A 152 18.74 9.45 11.30
N GLY A 153 18.96 8.28 10.71
CA GLY A 153 20.26 7.60 10.74
C GLY A 153 21.18 7.97 9.58
N ASN A 154 20.61 8.21 8.39
CA ASN A 154 21.38 8.23 7.14
C ASN A 154 21.27 9.55 6.37
N GLY A 155 20.50 10.53 6.85
CA GLY A 155 20.34 11.84 6.18
C GLY A 155 19.60 11.76 4.84
N LEU A 156 18.78 10.73 4.64
CA LEU A 156 18.03 10.48 3.41
C LEU A 156 16.59 11.00 3.50
N GLU A 157 16.42 12.26 3.91
CA GLU A 157 15.10 12.86 4.20
C GLU A 157 14.18 12.93 2.97
N ASP A 158 14.76 12.96 1.76
CA ASP A 158 14.03 13.00 0.49
C ASP A 158 13.87 11.64 -0.19
N TYR A 159 14.34 10.54 0.43
CA TYR A 159 14.19 9.21 -0.16
C TYR A 159 12.72 8.80 -0.23
N ARG A 160 12.32 8.21 -1.35
CA ARG A 160 10.99 7.63 -1.55
C ARG A 160 11.09 6.20 -2.08
N CYS A 161 10.21 5.32 -1.61
CA CYS A 161 10.12 3.94 -2.06
C CYS A 161 9.87 3.88 -3.57
N LYS A 162 10.50 2.91 -4.24
CA LYS A 162 10.28 2.66 -5.66
C LYS A 162 8.88 2.06 -5.87
N ASN A 163 8.06 2.68 -6.71
CA ASN A 163 6.79 2.09 -7.13
C ASN A 163 7.04 0.84 -8.00
N ILE A 164 6.31 -0.23 -7.75
CA ILE A 164 6.35 -1.48 -8.51
C ILE A 164 4.94 -1.92 -8.88
N ASN A 165 4.82 -2.59 -10.01
CA ASN A 165 3.54 -3.17 -10.45
C ASN A 165 3.49 -4.68 -10.20
N PHE A 166 4.66 -5.34 -10.18
CA PHE A 166 4.79 -6.80 -10.08
C PHE A 166 5.67 -7.24 -8.92
N MET A 167 5.39 -8.41 -8.35
CA MET A 167 6.17 -8.96 -7.25
C MET A 167 7.56 -9.43 -7.70
N SER A 168 7.74 -9.82 -8.96
CA SER A 168 9.07 -10.08 -9.53
C SER A 168 10.01 -8.86 -9.47
N GLU A 169 9.49 -7.64 -9.58
CA GLU A 169 10.32 -6.43 -9.43
C GLU A 169 10.83 -6.27 -8.00
N TYR A 170 10.02 -6.64 -7.01
CA TYR A 170 10.47 -6.69 -5.62
C TYR A 170 11.58 -7.74 -5.50
N HIS A 171 11.35 -8.96 -5.99
CA HIS A 171 12.29 -10.09 -5.87
C HIS A 171 13.58 -9.94 -6.70
N ASP A 172 13.64 -8.99 -7.65
CA ASP A 172 14.85 -8.71 -8.42
C ASP A 172 16.05 -8.41 -7.50
N SER A 173 17.15 -9.13 -7.75
CA SER A 173 18.35 -9.03 -6.93
C SER A 173 18.99 -7.64 -6.94
N LYS A 174 18.86 -6.86 -8.02
CA LYS A 174 19.39 -5.49 -8.07
C LYS A 174 18.49 -4.59 -7.24
N ASN A 175 17.17 -4.70 -7.37
CA ASN A 175 16.20 -3.99 -6.53
C ASN A 175 16.44 -4.25 -5.03
N GLN A 176 16.58 -5.52 -4.64
CA GLN A 176 16.83 -5.93 -3.25
C GLN A 176 18.09 -5.32 -2.62
N ASN A 177 19.09 -5.01 -3.45
CA ASN A 177 20.38 -4.47 -3.00
C ASN A 177 20.54 -2.97 -3.24
N LYS A 178 19.67 -2.35 -4.04
CA LYS A 178 19.75 -0.92 -4.41
C LYS A 178 18.73 -0.08 -3.67
N GLU A 179 17.48 -0.52 -3.66
CA GLU A 179 16.36 0.23 -3.06
C GLU A 179 16.21 -0.13 -1.58
N TYR A 180 15.66 0.78 -0.77
CA TYR A 180 15.30 0.50 0.63
C TYR A 180 13.89 -0.08 0.74
N CYS A 181 12.97 0.37 -0.12
CA CYS A 181 11.60 -0.13 -0.10
C CYS A 181 10.93 0.00 -1.46
N ASN A 182 9.85 -0.75 -1.61
CA ASN A 182 8.95 -0.69 -2.75
C ASN A 182 7.52 -0.41 -2.30
N ILE A 183 6.74 0.27 -3.13
CA ILE A 183 5.30 0.47 -2.93
C ILE A 183 4.53 -0.20 -4.07
N GLN A 184 3.45 -0.89 -3.73
CA GLN A 184 2.50 -1.45 -4.69
C GLN A 184 1.08 -1.09 -4.25
N ILE A 185 0.26 -0.59 -5.17
CA ILE A 185 -1.16 -0.31 -4.93
C ILE A 185 -1.99 -1.40 -5.61
N THR A 186 -3.01 -1.89 -4.92
CA THR A 186 -3.87 -2.97 -5.40
C THR A 186 -5.34 -2.68 -5.14
N SER A 187 -6.23 -3.43 -5.81
CA SER A 187 -7.66 -3.41 -5.52
C SER A 187 -7.96 -3.89 -4.09
N MET A 188 -9.18 -3.66 -3.61
CA MET A 188 -9.59 -4.14 -2.28
C MET A 188 -9.69 -5.66 -2.13
N TYR A 189 -9.49 -6.46 -3.18
CA TYR A 189 -9.72 -7.91 -3.11
C TYR A 189 -8.47 -8.71 -2.72
N TYR A 190 -7.27 -8.17 -2.96
CA TYR A 190 -6.01 -8.81 -2.61
C TYR A 190 -5.77 -8.81 -1.09
N TRP A 191 -5.53 -9.97 -0.48
CA TRP A 191 -5.43 -10.12 0.97
C TRP A 191 -3.99 -9.93 1.48
N GLU A 192 -3.04 -10.67 0.92
CA GLU A 192 -1.63 -10.69 1.35
C GLU A 192 -0.69 -10.78 0.14
N PRO A 193 0.61 -10.45 0.24
CA PRO A 193 1.53 -10.39 -0.92
C PRO A 193 1.53 -11.62 -1.84
N LYS A 194 1.25 -12.81 -1.27
CA LYS A 194 1.12 -14.06 -2.03
C LYS A 194 0.07 -13.96 -3.14
N ASP A 195 -1.00 -13.20 -2.95
CA ASP A 195 -2.03 -13.05 -3.99
C ASP A 195 -1.53 -12.23 -5.19
N MET A 196 -0.54 -11.35 -4.99
CA MET A 196 0.09 -10.57 -6.06
C MET A 196 1.09 -11.44 -6.81
N GLU A 197 1.79 -12.33 -6.10
CA GLU A 197 2.61 -13.37 -6.74
C GLU A 197 1.75 -14.33 -7.58
N GLN A 198 0.59 -14.75 -7.06
CA GLN A 198 -0.37 -15.58 -7.80
C GLN A 198 -0.96 -14.86 -9.01
N LEU A 199 -1.33 -13.59 -8.90
CA LEU A 199 -1.74 -12.79 -10.04
C LEU A 199 -0.67 -12.83 -11.15
N GLU A 200 0.59 -12.62 -10.79
CA GLU A 200 1.68 -12.56 -11.76
C GLU A 200 1.97 -13.93 -12.39
N VAL A 201 1.98 -15.00 -11.60
CA VAL A 201 2.33 -16.36 -12.09
C VAL A 201 1.16 -17.03 -12.79
N ASP A 202 -0.02 -17.00 -12.17
CA ASP A 202 -1.19 -17.76 -12.60
C ASP A 202 -2.10 -16.92 -13.51
N GLN A 203 -1.90 -15.60 -13.59
CA GLN A 203 -2.73 -14.67 -14.37
C GLN A 203 -4.20 -14.68 -13.94
N ILE A 204 -4.46 -14.89 -12.64
CA ILE A 204 -5.80 -14.94 -12.05
C ILE A 204 -6.04 -13.64 -11.27
N PRO A 205 -6.81 -12.68 -11.80
CA PRO A 205 -7.19 -11.48 -11.07
C PRO A 205 -8.17 -11.81 -9.94
N ARG A 206 -8.12 -10.99 -8.89
CA ARG A 206 -9.11 -11.02 -7.80
C ARG A 206 -10.06 -9.84 -7.93
N ASP A 207 -11.34 -10.12 -8.08
CA ASP A 207 -12.42 -9.15 -8.30
C ASP A 207 -13.53 -9.24 -7.24
N GLN A 208 -13.38 -10.11 -6.24
CA GLN A 208 -14.31 -10.28 -5.14
C GLN A 208 -13.62 -10.70 -3.84
N PHE A 209 -14.31 -10.53 -2.73
CA PHE A 209 -13.84 -11.00 -1.43
C PHE A 209 -14.13 -12.47 -1.22
N GLU A 210 -13.13 -13.22 -0.77
CA GLU A 210 -13.32 -14.61 -0.37
C GLU A 210 -13.81 -14.69 1.08
N LYS A 211 -14.99 -15.30 1.28
CA LYS A 211 -15.63 -15.39 2.60
C LYS A 211 -14.73 -16.08 3.65
N ALA A 212 -13.97 -17.08 3.23
CA ALA A 212 -13.05 -17.80 4.11
C ALA A 212 -11.87 -16.91 4.59
N GLU A 213 -11.38 -16.04 3.72
CA GLU A 213 -10.32 -15.07 4.03
C GLU A 213 -10.83 -14.03 5.03
N LEU A 214 -12.01 -13.46 4.78
CA LEU A 214 -12.67 -12.52 5.70
C LEU A 214 -12.95 -13.14 7.07
N LEU A 215 -13.42 -14.39 7.10
CA LEU A 215 -13.64 -15.10 8.36
C LEU A 215 -12.34 -15.28 9.14
N THR A 216 -11.26 -15.63 8.44
CA THR A 216 -9.93 -15.80 9.03
C THR A 216 -9.38 -14.48 9.55
N ALA A 217 -9.47 -13.42 8.74
CA ALA A 217 -9.06 -12.07 9.11
C ALA A 217 -9.80 -11.60 10.38
N VAL A 218 -11.12 -11.69 10.42
CA VAL A 218 -11.94 -11.26 11.56
C VAL A 218 -11.62 -12.07 12.83
N LYS A 219 -11.43 -13.39 12.71
CA LYS A 219 -10.99 -14.25 13.83
C LYS A 219 -9.60 -13.87 14.36
N ASN A 220 -8.71 -13.43 13.49
CA ASN A 220 -7.35 -13.02 13.87
C ASN A 220 -7.30 -11.62 14.46
N ILE A 221 -8.25 -10.75 14.11
CA ILE A 221 -8.30 -9.38 14.64
C ILE A 221 -8.99 -9.34 16.00
N PHE A 222 -10.20 -9.91 16.13
CA PHE A 222 -11.08 -9.64 17.27
C PHE A 222 -11.26 -10.85 18.20
N TRP A 223 -11.37 -10.60 19.51
CA TRP A 223 -11.75 -11.65 20.47
C TRP A 223 -13.20 -12.11 20.27
N ARG A 224 -14.11 -11.16 20.06
CA ARG A 224 -15.54 -11.41 19.79
C ARG A 224 -15.84 -11.35 18.31
N TRP A 225 -15.10 -12.15 17.53
CA TRP A 225 -15.10 -12.13 16.07
C TRP A 225 -16.50 -12.25 15.45
N GLY A 226 -17.40 -13.07 16.02
CA GLY A 226 -18.76 -13.25 15.50
C GLY A 226 -19.57 -11.94 15.41
N LYS A 227 -19.38 -11.02 16.37
CA LYS A 227 -20.03 -9.69 16.34
C LYS A 227 -19.63 -8.89 15.09
N TYR A 228 -18.36 -8.96 14.68
CA TYR A 228 -17.83 -8.19 13.56
C TYR A 228 -18.08 -8.89 12.23
N PHE A 229 -17.97 -10.22 12.20
CA PHE A 229 -18.23 -11.00 10.99
C PHE A 229 -19.69 -10.89 10.55
N ASN A 230 -20.63 -10.89 11.50
CA ASN A 230 -22.07 -10.73 11.19
C ASN A 230 -22.47 -9.33 10.71
N GLN A 231 -21.55 -8.36 10.74
CA GLN A 231 -21.79 -7.03 10.15
C GLN A 231 -21.45 -6.99 8.66
N LEU A 232 -20.72 -8.00 8.15
CA LEU A 232 -20.33 -8.07 6.75
C LEU A 232 -21.47 -8.65 5.90
N LYS A 233 -21.63 -8.12 4.68
CA LYS A 233 -22.61 -8.60 3.70
C LYS A 233 -21.92 -9.57 2.73
N PHE A 234 -22.63 -10.65 2.40
CA PHE A 234 -22.21 -11.71 1.49
C PHE A 234 -23.35 -12.04 0.53
#